data_AF-A0A6A8LPX8-F1
#
_entry.id   AF-A0A6A8LPX8-F1
#
_cell.length_a   1.000
_cell.length_b   1.000
_cell.length_c   1.000
_cell.angle_alpha   90.00
_cell.angle_beta   90.00
_cell.angle_gamma   90.00
#
_symmetry.space_group_name_H-M   'P 1'
#
loop_
_entity.id
_entity.type
_entity.pdbx_description
1 polymer ?
#
loop_
_entity_poly.entity_id
_entity_poly.type
_entity_poly.pdbx_seq_one_letter_code
_entity_poly.pdbx_strand_id
1 'polypeptide(L)'
;MSLNMKKVYQVIMKDGLRDYRYLNSKIKPINYSEENKGFIAGFRSKEMLHSSKGFIMTSYEALLDNQDNLTHWTPNPYITLSYKDSARLHVQGHEEEKIRQINTFVIDIDNRTVNENDILLACLNLGFTPTLVLKTDRGHQVYF
;
A
#
# COMPACT_ATOMS: atom_id res chain seq x y z
N MET A 1 -23.19 -6.34 -6.79
CA MET A 1 -22.16 -7.19 -6.16
C MET A 1 -21.26 -6.26 -5.37
N SER A 2 -21.27 -6.30 -4.03
CA SER A 2 -20.35 -5.45 -3.26
C SER A 2 -18.94 -6.05 -3.30
N LEU A 3 -17.94 -5.20 -3.49
CA LEU A 3 -16.54 -5.61 -3.52
C LEU A 3 -16.11 -5.98 -2.10
N ASN A 4 -15.54 -7.18 -1.92
CA ASN A 4 -14.99 -7.56 -0.63
C ASN A 4 -13.60 -6.92 -0.43
N MET A 5 -13.56 -5.78 0.28
CA MET A 5 -12.33 -5.02 0.50
C MET A 5 -11.23 -5.81 1.19
N LYS A 6 -11.57 -6.75 2.08
CA LYS A 6 -10.55 -7.62 2.70
C LYS A 6 -9.81 -8.43 1.63
N LYS A 7 -10.54 -9.02 0.69
CA LYS A 7 -9.91 -9.78 -0.40
C LYS A 7 -9.05 -8.89 -1.30
N VAL A 8 -9.51 -7.68 -1.60
CA VAL A 8 -8.71 -6.72 -2.40
C VAL A 8 -7.40 -6.40 -1.70
N TYR A 9 -7.44 -6.06 -0.41
CA TYR A 9 -6.22 -5.79 0.35
C TYR A 9 -5.32 -7.02 0.44
N GLN A 10 -5.87 -8.22 0.59
CA GLN A 10 -5.08 -9.45 0.60
C GLN A 10 -4.45 -9.76 -0.76
N VAL A 11 -5.06 -9.38 -1.88
CA VAL A 11 -4.45 -9.51 -3.21
C VAL A 11 -3.24 -8.58 -3.34
N ILE A 12 -3.39 -7.32 -2.89
CA ILE A 12 -2.31 -6.32 -2.96
C ILE A 12 -1.19 -6.68 -1.97
N MET A 13 -1.54 -6.92 -0.72
CA MET A 13 -0.59 -7.08 0.37
C MET A 13 -0.09 -8.52 0.56
N LYS A 14 -0.72 -9.49 -0.10
CA LYS A 14 -0.42 -10.92 0.00
C LYS A 14 -0.43 -11.39 1.46
N ASP A 15 0.72 -11.75 1.99
CA ASP A 15 0.92 -12.17 3.38
C ASP A 15 1.74 -11.13 4.19
N GLY A 16 1.85 -9.90 3.69
CA GLY A 16 2.73 -8.85 4.23
C GLY A 16 2.27 -8.23 5.55
N LEU A 17 1.00 -8.39 5.93
CA LEU A 17 0.40 -7.91 7.18
C LEU A 17 -0.21 -9.05 7.98
N ARG A 18 -0.37 -8.83 9.29
CA ARG A 18 -1.13 -9.75 10.16
C ARG A 18 -2.62 -9.65 9.86
N ASP A 19 -3.40 -10.69 10.11
CA ASP A 19 -4.86 -10.56 10.05
C ASP A 19 -5.40 -9.64 11.15
N TYR A 20 -4.84 -9.75 12.36
CA TYR A 20 -5.37 -9.15 13.58
C TYR A 20 -4.41 -8.14 14.21
N ARG A 21 -4.94 -7.12 14.89
CA ARG A 21 -4.14 -6.18 15.67
C ARG A 21 -3.45 -6.87 16.84
N TYR A 22 -2.24 -6.41 17.17
CA TYR A 22 -1.54 -6.85 18.38
C TYR A 22 -2.33 -6.46 19.65
N LEU A 23 -2.73 -5.18 19.76
CA LEU A 23 -3.57 -4.66 20.85
C LEU A 23 -4.98 -4.35 20.34
N ASN A 24 -5.99 -4.55 21.20
CA ASN A 24 -7.38 -4.17 20.95
C ASN A 24 -7.96 -4.73 19.63
N SER A 25 -7.59 -5.97 19.28
CA SER A 25 -8.25 -6.69 18.18
C SER A 25 -9.68 -7.07 18.59
N LYS A 26 -10.62 -7.02 17.66
CA LYS A 26 -12.03 -7.32 17.92
C LYS A 26 -12.22 -8.79 18.32
N ILE A 27 -11.62 -9.72 17.57
CA ILE A 27 -11.69 -11.17 17.81
C ILE A 27 -10.42 -11.83 17.29
N LYS A 28 -9.65 -12.47 18.19
CA LYS A 28 -8.51 -13.33 17.82
C LYS A 28 -8.91 -14.81 17.93
N PRO A 29 -8.48 -15.68 17.00
CA PRO A 29 -8.69 -17.12 17.14
C PRO A 29 -7.90 -17.68 18.33
N ILE A 30 -8.41 -18.77 18.93
CA ILE A 30 -7.85 -19.39 20.14
C ILE A 30 -6.39 -19.85 19.93
N ASN A 31 -6.04 -20.26 18.70
CA ASN A 31 -4.69 -20.71 18.33
C ASN A 31 -3.89 -19.62 17.58
N TYR A 32 -4.18 -18.34 17.82
CA TYR A 32 -3.45 -17.26 17.19
C TYR A 32 -1.97 -17.25 17.60
N SER A 33 -1.08 -17.36 16.62
CA SER A 33 0.36 -17.19 16.78
C SER A 33 0.76 -15.78 16.35
N GLU A 34 1.64 -15.15 17.12
CA GLU A 34 2.17 -13.86 16.74
C GLU A 34 3.24 -13.97 15.66
N GLU A 35 2.86 -13.58 14.45
CA GLU A 35 3.80 -13.52 13.33
C GLU A 35 4.45 -12.14 13.21
N ASN A 36 5.76 -12.13 13.05
CA ASN A 36 6.47 -10.91 12.71
C ASN A 36 6.23 -10.56 11.22
N LYS A 37 5.30 -9.66 10.95
CA LYS A 37 4.93 -9.13 9.63
C LYS A 37 5.34 -7.66 9.48
N GLY A 38 5.08 -7.06 8.33
CA GLY A 38 5.52 -5.71 8.04
C GLY A 38 4.59 -4.61 8.54
N PHE A 39 5.01 -3.38 8.26
CA PHE A 39 4.36 -2.14 8.64
C PHE A 39 3.97 -1.36 7.39
N ILE A 40 2.80 -0.74 7.38
CA ILE A 40 2.40 0.20 6.33
C ILE A 40 2.04 1.55 6.94
N ALA A 41 2.20 2.61 6.16
CA ALA A 41 1.73 3.94 6.52
C ALA A 41 0.42 4.26 5.80
N GLY A 42 -0.48 4.97 6.49
CA GLY A 42 -1.74 5.46 5.95
C GLY A 42 -1.90 6.96 6.17
N PHE A 43 -2.54 7.63 5.22
CA PHE A 43 -2.74 9.08 5.19
C PHE A 43 -4.17 9.43 4.76
N ARG A 44 -4.69 10.52 5.33
CA ARG A 44 -6.08 10.96 5.15
C ARG A 44 -6.26 11.98 4.02
N SER A 45 -5.19 12.66 3.62
CA SER A 45 -5.20 13.59 2.49
C SER A 45 -3.84 13.63 1.79
N LYS A 46 -3.79 14.26 0.61
CA LYS A 46 -2.55 14.45 -0.14
C LYS A 46 -1.57 15.37 0.62
N GLU A 47 -2.08 16.40 1.29
CA GLU A 47 -1.30 17.34 2.11
C GLU A 47 -0.68 16.63 3.32
N MET A 48 -1.44 15.73 3.94
CA MET A 48 -0.97 14.88 5.03
C MET A 48 0.11 13.90 4.57
N LEU A 49 -0.03 13.30 3.38
CA LEU A 49 1.01 12.49 2.77
C LEU A 49 2.30 13.31 2.56
N HIS A 50 2.20 14.49 1.94
CA HIS A 50 3.36 15.35 1.68
C HIS A 50 4.10 15.78 2.95
N SER A 51 3.36 16.04 4.03
CA SER A 51 3.94 16.37 5.34
C SER A 51 4.33 15.14 6.17
N SER A 52 4.18 13.93 5.64
CA SER A 52 4.34 12.66 6.35
C SER A 52 3.48 12.53 7.61
N LYS A 53 2.41 13.32 7.72
CA LYS A 53 1.48 13.30 8.85
C LYS A 53 0.48 12.17 8.65
N GLY A 54 0.65 11.06 9.36
CA GLY A 54 -0.12 9.85 9.13
C GLY A 54 -0.04 8.89 10.30
N PHE A 55 -0.40 7.64 10.06
CA PHE A 55 -0.37 6.60 11.08
C PHE A 55 0.11 5.27 10.52
N ILE A 56 0.69 4.47 11.40
CA ILE A 56 1.23 3.15 11.07
C ILE A 56 0.17 2.08 11.33
N MET A 57 0.01 1.16 10.40
CA MET A 57 -0.84 -0.03 10.52
C MET A 57 -0.01 -1.29 10.31
N THR A 58 -0.34 -2.35 11.05
CA THR A 58 0.38 -3.64 11.05
C THR A 58 -0.53 -4.84 10.79
N SER A 59 -1.81 -4.60 10.49
CA SER A 59 -2.79 -5.65 10.26
C SER A 59 -3.84 -5.27 9.23
N TYR A 60 -4.43 -6.28 8.58
CA TYR A 60 -5.59 -6.14 7.71
C TYR A 60 -6.80 -5.58 8.46
N GLU A 61 -7.00 -5.99 9.72
CA GLU A 61 -8.02 -5.42 10.60
C GLU A 61 -7.85 -3.89 10.74
N ALA A 62 -6.62 -3.42 10.98
CA ALA A 62 -6.37 -1.99 11.05
C ALA A 62 -6.63 -1.27 9.72
N LEU A 63 -6.27 -1.88 8.59
CA LEU A 63 -6.50 -1.30 7.28
C LEU A 63 -8.00 -1.19 6.97
N LEU A 64 -8.77 -2.26 7.23
CA LEU A 64 -10.22 -2.30 7.02
C LEU A 64 -10.97 -1.29 7.89
N ASP A 65 -10.62 -1.17 9.16
CA ASP A 65 -11.23 -0.19 10.06
C ASP A 65 -11.01 1.27 9.60
N ASN A 66 -9.97 1.50 8.78
CA ASN A 66 -9.61 2.83 8.31
C ASN A 66 -9.99 3.09 6.85
N GLN A 67 -10.58 2.11 6.15
CA GLN A 67 -10.77 2.11 4.69
C GLN A 67 -11.54 3.33 4.19
N ASP A 68 -12.62 3.71 4.88
CA ASP A 68 -13.53 4.78 4.41
C ASP A 68 -12.92 6.18 4.51
N ASN A 69 -11.85 6.31 5.29
CA ASN A 69 -11.20 7.60 5.55
C ASN A 69 -9.78 7.63 4.94
N LEU A 70 -9.24 6.52 4.42
CA LEU A 70 -7.90 6.47 3.85
C LEU A 70 -7.93 6.97 2.41
N THR A 71 -7.09 7.96 2.09
CA THR A 71 -6.91 8.40 0.70
C THR A 71 -5.60 7.93 0.11
N HIS A 72 -4.57 7.73 0.93
CA HIS A 72 -3.27 7.23 0.49
C HIS A 72 -2.71 6.25 1.52
N TRP A 73 -1.98 5.24 1.05
CA TRP A 73 -1.31 4.27 1.89
C TRP A 73 -0.17 3.62 1.13
N THR A 74 0.79 3.01 1.83
CA THR A 74 1.94 2.36 1.21
C THR A 74 1.62 0.90 0.85
N PRO A 75 1.59 0.52 -0.44
CA PRO A 75 1.23 -0.84 -0.88
C PRO A 75 2.33 -1.88 -0.62
N ASN A 76 3.55 -1.42 -0.29
CA ASN A 76 4.67 -2.27 0.09
C ASN A 76 4.85 -2.19 1.60
N PRO A 77 4.82 -3.33 2.32
CA PRO A 77 5.11 -3.36 3.74
C PRO A 77 6.60 -3.13 3.99
N TYR A 78 6.91 -2.38 5.05
CA TYR A 78 8.26 -2.10 5.51
C TYR A 78 8.65 -3.02 6.68
N ILE A 79 9.96 -3.22 6.87
CA ILE A 79 10.52 -3.97 8.00
C ILE A 79 10.27 -3.22 9.30
N THR A 80 10.45 -1.89 9.28
CA THR A 80 10.16 -1.00 10.39
C THR A 80 9.59 0.32 9.90
N LEU A 81 8.66 0.88 10.66
CA LEU A 81 8.25 2.28 10.58
C LEU A 81 8.18 2.85 12.00
N SER A 82 8.38 4.14 12.14
CA SER A 82 8.33 4.82 13.44
C SER A 82 7.72 6.21 13.31
N TYR A 83 7.54 6.89 14.44
CA TYR A 83 7.12 8.29 14.46
C TYR A 83 8.31 9.18 14.80
N LYS A 84 8.42 10.31 14.10
CA LYS A 84 9.46 11.32 14.36
C LYS A 84 9.20 12.11 15.65
N ASP A 85 7.91 12.28 16.00
CA ASP A 85 7.48 13.06 17.15
C ASP A 85 6.82 12.21 18.24
N SER A 86 6.86 12.70 19.48
CA SER A 86 6.27 12.04 20.65
C SER A 86 4.74 11.99 20.60
N ALA A 87 4.11 12.93 19.90
CA ALA A 87 2.66 12.94 19.66
C ALA A 87 2.22 11.90 18.62
N ARG A 88 3.17 11.20 17.98
CA ARG A 88 2.95 10.14 16.99
C ARG A 88 2.14 10.62 15.79
N LEU A 89 2.46 11.80 15.28
CA LEU A 89 1.76 12.40 14.15
C LEU A 89 2.47 12.20 12.82
N HIS A 90 3.81 12.16 12.81
CA HIS A 90 4.60 12.11 11.58
C HIS A 90 5.33 10.78 11.46
N VAL A 91 5.00 10.03 10.41
CA VAL A 91 5.59 8.71 10.13
C VAL A 91 6.94 8.89 9.44
N GLN A 92 7.93 8.07 9.80
CA GLN A 92 9.26 8.04 9.20
C GLN A 92 9.74 6.60 8.98
N GLY A 93 10.80 6.45 8.18
CA GLY A 93 11.43 5.16 7.87
C GLY A 93 10.90 4.47 6.62
N HIS A 94 10.13 5.18 5.79
CA HIS A 94 9.68 4.72 4.46
C HIS A 94 10.82 4.83 3.43
N GLU A 95 11.92 4.12 3.68
CA GLU A 95 13.12 4.05 2.84
C GLU A 95 13.12 2.75 2.03
N GLU A 96 13.73 2.76 0.84
CA GLU A 96 13.73 1.62 -0.08
C GLU A 96 14.40 0.39 0.54
N GLU A 97 15.49 0.59 1.27
CA GLU A 97 16.25 -0.45 1.98
C GLU A 97 15.45 -1.10 3.11
N LYS A 98 14.37 -0.44 3.56
CA LYS A 98 13.47 -0.93 4.60
C LYS A 98 12.22 -1.59 4.02
N ILE A 99 12.08 -1.68 2.70
CA ILE A 99 10.98 -2.44 2.09
C ILE A 99 11.16 -3.91 2.42
N ARG A 100 10.17 -4.49 3.10
CA ARG A 100 10.18 -5.91 3.46
C ARG A 100 9.80 -6.79 2.27
N GLN A 101 8.87 -6.32 1.47
CA GLN A 101 8.28 -7.05 0.36
C GLN A 101 7.84 -6.06 -0.70
N ILE A 102 8.25 -6.29 -1.95
CA ILE A 102 7.73 -5.56 -3.10
C ILE A 102 6.47 -6.26 -3.55
N ASN A 103 5.34 -5.61 -3.29
CA ASN A 103 4.01 -6.05 -3.68
C ASN A 103 3.51 -5.31 -4.90
N THR A 104 3.90 -4.03 -5.04
CA THR A 104 3.63 -3.24 -6.23
C THR A 104 4.82 -2.36 -6.55
N PHE A 105 5.02 -2.11 -7.83
CA PHE A 105 5.77 -0.95 -8.30
C PHE A 105 4.99 -0.26 -9.41
N VAL A 106 5.15 1.05 -9.52
CA VAL A 106 4.38 1.88 -10.43
C VAL A 106 5.33 2.69 -11.30
N ILE A 107 5.12 2.65 -12.61
CA ILE A 107 5.76 3.56 -13.55
C ILE A 107 4.77 4.69 -13.84
N ASP A 108 5.12 5.91 -13.44
CA ASP A 108 4.34 7.11 -13.72
C ASP A 108 4.85 7.77 -15.01
N ILE A 109 4.03 7.74 -16.06
CA ILE A 109 4.35 8.26 -17.37
C ILE A 109 3.62 9.60 -17.53
N ASP A 110 4.33 10.70 -17.26
CA ASP A 110 3.83 12.07 -17.45
C ASP A 110 3.91 12.52 -18.93
N ASN A 111 3.37 11.73 -19.85
CA ASN A 111 3.31 12.07 -21.26
C ASN A 111 1.95 11.71 -21.88
N ARG A 112 1.23 12.74 -22.33
CA ARG A 112 -0.11 12.62 -22.95
C ARG A 112 -0.08 12.05 -24.37
N THR A 113 1.08 12.05 -25.03
CA THR A 113 1.21 11.54 -26.41
C THR A 113 1.39 10.03 -26.44
N VAL A 114 1.81 9.42 -25.32
CA VAL A 114 1.94 7.97 -25.18
C VAL A 114 0.55 7.39 -24.99
N ASN A 115 0.17 6.41 -25.80
CA ASN A 115 -1.09 5.71 -25.66
C ASN A 115 -0.90 4.35 -24.94
N GLU A 116 -2.01 3.76 -24.49
CA GLU A 116 -2.01 2.49 -23.74
C GLU A 116 -1.45 1.32 -24.55
N ASN A 117 -1.68 1.26 -25.87
CA ASN A 117 -1.17 0.19 -26.72
C ASN A 117 0.35 0.22 -26.83
N ASP A 118 0.94 1.43 -26.93
CA ASP A 118 2.40 1.59 -26.97
C ASP A 118 3.02 1.10 -25.66
N ILE A 119 2.39 1.41 -24.52
CA ILE A 119 2.81 0.94 -23.20
C ILE A 119 2.76 -0.59 -23.14
N LEU A 120 1.63 -1.19 -23.52
CA LEU A 120 1.45 -2.64 -23.50
C LEU A 120 2.46 -3.36 -24.41
N LEU A 121 2.69 -2.83 -25.61
CA LEU A 121 3.66 -3.38 -26.55
C LEU A 121 5.09 -3.27 -26.01
N ALA A 122 5.45 -2.14 -25.38
CA ALA A 122 6.75 -1.96 -24.74
C ALA A 122 6.93 -2.95 -23.58
N CYS A 123 5.93 -3.12 -22.71
CA CYS A 123 5.97 -4.11 -21.64
C CYS A 123 6.18 -5.53 -22.17
N LEU A 124 5.41 -5.92 -23.20
CA LEU A 124 5.53 -7.24 -23.83
C LEU A 124 6.94 -7.48 -24.38
N ASN A 125 7.51 -6.48 -25.08
CA ASN A 125 8.88 -6.57 -25.63
C ASN A 125 9.95 -6.69 -24.52
N LEU A 126 9.70 -6.09 -23.35
CA LEU A 126 10.58 -6.20 -22.19
C LEU A 126 10.33 -7.47 -21.36
N GLY A 127 9.34 -8.30 -21.72
CA GLY A 127 8.98 -9.51 -20.99
C GLY A 127 8.18 -9.26 -19.71
N PHE A 128 7.57 -8.08 -19.56
CA PHE A 128 6.70 -7.73 -18.43
C PHE A 128 5.24 -7.72 -18.85
N THR A 129 4.34 -8.06 -17.93
CA THR A 129 2.89 -7.90 -18.10
C THR A 129 2.37 -6.99 -16.98
N PRO A 130 1.86 -5.79 -17.30
CA PRO A 130 1.31 -4.92 -16.28
C PRO A 130 0.01 -5.51 -15.73
N THR A 131 -0.22 -5.31 -14.44
CA THR A 131 -1.47 -5.68 -13.75
C THR A 131 -2.58 -4.69 -14.08
N LEU A 132 -2.25 -3.40 -14.18
CA LEU A 132 -3.20 -2.32 -14.50
C LEU A 132 -2.49 -1.17 -15.21
N VAL A 133 -3.06 -0.70 -16.31
CA VAL A 133 -2.69 0.58 -16.93
C VAL A 133 -3.81 1.57 -16.64
N LEU A 134 -3.51 2.62 -15.89
CA LEU A 134 -4.46 3.65 -15.49
C LEU A 134 -4.17 4.95 -16.24
N LYS A 135 -5.11 5.40 -17.07
CA LYS A 135 -5.05 6.73 -17.67
C LYS A 135 -5.30 7.81 -16.63
N THR A 136 -4.43 8.81 -16.59
CA THR A 136 -4.54 9.98 -15.70
C THR A 136 -4.70 11.25 -16.52
N ASP A 137 -4.96 12.36 -15.83
CA ASP A 137 -5.05 13.67 -16.48
C ASP A 137 -3.76 14.08 -17.18
N ARG A 138 -2.59 13.53 -16.84
CA ARG A 138 -1.29 13.95 -17.39
C ARG A 138 -0.56 12.87 -18.18
N GLY A 139 -1.07 11.65 -18.19
CA GLY A 139 -0.51 10.53 -18.92
C GLY A 139 -1.05 9.20 -18.39
N HIS A 140 -0.17 8.32 -17.93
CA HIS A 140 -0.57 6.97 -17.48
C HIS A 140 0.23 6.52 -16.25
N GLN A 141 -0.41 5.75 -15.37
CA GLN A 141 0.24 5.00 -14.30
C GLN A 141 0.16 3.51 -14.62
N VAL A 142 1.31 2.84 -14.65
CA VAL A 142 1.43 1.43 -14.99
C VAL A 142 1.81 0.65 -13.75
N TYR A 143 0.89 -0.17 -13.26
CA TYR A 143 1.05 -0.98 -12.07
C TYR A 143 1.49 -2.38 -12.42
N PHE A 144 2.46 -2.87 -11.65
CA PHE A 144 2.94 -4.25 -11.67
C PHE A 144 2.72 -4.86 -10.29
#